data_AF-A0A482XQX3-F1
#
_entry.id   AF-A0A482XQX3-F1
#
_cell.length_a   1.000
_cell.length_b   1.000
_cell.length_c   1.000
_cell.angle_alpha   90.00
_cell.angle_beta   90.00
_cell.angle_gamma   90.00
#
_symmetry.space_group_name_H-M   'P 1'
#
loop_
_entity.id
_entity.type
_entity.pdbx_description
1 polymer ?
#
loop_
_entity_poly.entity_id
_entity_poly.type
_entity_poly.pdbx_seq_one_letter_code
_entity_poly.pdbx_strand_id
1 'polypeptide(L)'
;MSSKKEQNEDKQPPIYHFQEGEKVLCFHGPLIYVAKCLQSRYDEKNNTPEYLIHYSGWNKSWDEWVPVIEYSNTMKPTYKNRKIFTQAQKLD
;
A
#
# COMPACT_ATOMS: atom_id res chain seq x y z
N MET A 1 34.55 34.96 -1.38
CA MET A 1 33.26 35.05 -0.66
C MET A 1 32.18 34.51 -1.57
N SER A 2 31.21 33.81 -0.97
CA SER A 2 30.01 33.15 -1.51
C SER A 2 29.50 33.64 -2.87
N SER A 3 28.96 32.80 -3.74
CA SER A 3 27.79 31.97 -3.40
C SER A 3 27.65 30.76 -4.32
N LYS A 4 27.55 29.57 -3.72
CA LYS A 4 26.90 28.43 -4.35
C LYS A 4 25.41 28.78 -4.45
N LYS A 5 24.89 28.92 -5.66
CA LYS A 5 23.44 28.94 -5.91
C LYS A 5 22.89 27.59 -5.50
N GLU A 6 22.12 27.62 -4.44
CA GLU A 6 21.31 26.53 -3.91
C GLU A 6 20.25 26.20 -4.96
N GLN A 7 20.39 25.05 -5.61
CA GLN A 7 19.34 24.49 -6.46
C GLN A 7 18.29 23.86 -5.53
N ASN A 8 17.27 24.64 -5.17
CA ASN A 8 16.02 24.09 -4.66
C ASN A 8 15.29 23.45 -5.84
N GLU A 9 15.44 22.13 -6.02
CA GLU A 9 14.53 21.35 -6.85
C GLU A 9 13.20 21.20 -6.10
N ASP A 10 12.12 21.69 -6.69
CA ASP A 10 10.73 21.49 -6.28
C ASP A 10 10.36 19.99 -6.33
N LYS A 11 10.83 19.20 -5.35
CA LYS A 11 10.35 17.83 -5.19
C LYS A 11 8.95 17.89 -4.58
N GLN A 12 7.94 17.66 -5.41
CA GLN A 12 6.57 17.49 -4.92
C GLN A 12 6.55 16.39 -3.86
N PRO A 13 5.81 16.59 -2.75
CA PRO A 13 5.76 15.60 -1.69
C PRO A 13 5.19 14.29 -2.23
N PRO A 14 5.72 13.14 -1.76
CA PRO A 14 5.24 11.84 -2.22
C PRO A 14 3.75 11.67 -1.93
N ILE A 15 3.03 11.16 -2.93
CA ILE A 15 1.59 10.93 -2.82
C ILE A 15 1.35 9.59 -2.13
N TYR A 16 0.67 9.63 -0.99
CA TYR A 16 0.17 8.44 -0.31
C TYR A 16 -1.31 8.20 -0.65
N HIS A 17 -1.67 6.94 -0.90
CA HIS A 17 -3.00 6.52 -1.31
C HIS A 17 -3.90 6.11 -0.13
N PHE A 18 -3.28 5.69 0.99
CA PHE A 18 -3.95 5.15 2.18
C PHE A 18 -3.43 5.83 3.45
N GLN A 19 -4.29 5.89 4.46
CA GLN A 19 -3.94 6.43 5.78
C GLN A 19 -3.64 5.32 6.79
N GLU A 20 -2.87 5.64 7.82
CA GLU A 20 -2.71 4.75 8.97
C GLU A 20 -4.06 4.49 9.62
N GLY A 21 -4.33 3.23 9.93
CA GLY A 21 -5.62 2.78 10.44
C GLY A 21 -6.64 2.39 9.39
N GLU A 22 -6.42 2.76 8.12
CA GLU A 22 -7.38 2.49 7.04
C GLU A 22 -7.49 0.98 6.74
N LYS A 23 -8.72 0.52 6.53
CA LYS A 23 -9.00 -0.85 6.10
C LYS A 23 -8.78 -0.97 4.61
N VAL A 24 -7.89 -1.87 4.21
CA VAL A 24 -7.48 -2.08 2.83
C VAL A 24 -7.72 -3.54 2.41
N LEU A 25 -7.74 -3.77 1.10
CA LEU A 25 -7.67 -5.12 0.53
C LEU A 25 -6.26 -5.31 -0.02
N CYS A 26 -5.59 -6.36 0.43
CA CYS A 26 -4.21 -6.67 0.03
C CYS A 26 -4.14 -8.04 -0.64
N PHE A 27 -3.40 -8.14 -1.74
CA PHE A 27 -3.13 -9.43 -2.35
C PHE A 27 -1.98 -10.14 -1.64
N HIS A 28 -2.10 -11.45 -1.47
CA HIS A 28 -1.00 -12.32 -1.09
C HIS A 28 -1.09 -13.58 -1.95
N GLY A 29 -0.19 -13.67 -2.94
CA GLY A 29 -0.33 -14.61 -4.06
C GLY A 29 -1.59 -14.30 -4.90
N PRO A 30 -2.36 -15.32 -5.33
CA PRO A 30 -3.57 -15.11 -6.14
C PRO A 30 -4.80 -14.68 -5.31
N LEU A 31 -4.68 -14.61 -3.98
CA LEU A 31 -5.79 -14.38 -3.06
C LEU A 31 -5.79 -12.96 -2.52
N ILE A 32 -6.99 -12.45 -2.23
CA ILE A 32 -7.21 -11.12 -1.63
C ILE A 32 -7.61 -11.30 -0.18
N TYR A 33 -6.92 -10.57 0.70
CA TYR A 33 -7.17 -10.56 2.12
C TYR A 33 -7.61 -9.18 2.59
N VAL A 34 -8.46 -9.18 3.61
CA VAL A 34 -8.79 -7.97 4.35
C VAL A 34 -7.62 -7.63 5.25
N ALA A 35 -7.13 -6.40 5.18
CA ALA A 35 -5.99 -5.94 5.95
C ALA A 35 -6.19 -4.52 6.47
N LYS A 36 -5.25 -4.08 7.31
CA LYS A 36 -5.19 -2.73 7.87
C LYS A 36 -3.84 -2.12 7.55
N CYS A 37 -3.87 -0.89 7.03
CA CYS A 37 -2.67 -0.06 6.92
C CYS A 37 -2.25 0.34 8.34
N LEU A 38 -1.06 -0.06 8.77
CA LEU A 38 -0.50 0.34 10.05
C LEU A 38 0.33 1.60 9.93
N GLN A 39 1.19 1.67 8.92
CA GLN A 39 2.13 2.76 8.70
C GLN A 39 2.34 3.00 7.20
N SER A 40 2.79 4.20 6.84
CA SER A 40 3.19 4.56 5.47
C SER A 40 4.61 5.11 5.43
N ARG A 41 5.40 4.75 4.41
CA ARG A 41 6.73 5.30 4.16
C ARG A 41 6.95 5.50 2.66
N TYR A 42 7.90 6.36 2.30
CA TYR A 42 8.31 6.50 0.90
C TYR A 42 9.63 5.78 0.67
N ASP A 43 9.67 4.88 -0.30
CA ASP A 43 10.91 4.30 -0.78
C ASP A 43 11.52 5.23 -1.82
N GLU A 44 12.53 6.00 -1.41
CA GLU A 44 13.26 6.93 -2.29
C GLU A 44 14.04 6.21 -3.41
N LYS A 45 14.44 4.95 -3.20
CA LYS A 45 15.21 4.18 -4.18
C LYS A 45 14.32 3.74 -5.33
N ASN A 46 13.11 3.28 -5.01
CA ASN A 46 12.13 2.85 -6.01
C ASN A 46 11.13 3.95 -6.40
N ASN A 47 11.18 5.11 -5.74
CA ASN A 47 10.29 6.24 -5.96
C ASN A 47 8.80 5.86 -5.80
N THR A 48 8.49 5.00 -4.82
CA THR A 48 7.12 4.48 -4.59
C THR A 48 6.72 4.53 -3.10
N PRO A 49 5.43 4.72 -2.79
CA PRO A 49 4.94 4.62 -1.43
C PRO A 49 4.77 3.16 -1.01
N GLU A 50 5.23 2.84 0.19
CA GLU A 50 5.09 1.54 0.84
C GLU A 50 4.24 1.65 2.11
N TYR A 51 3.55 0.57 2.45
CA TYR A 51 2.66 0.50 3.59
C TYR A 51 2.95 -0.74 4.43
N LEU A 52 2.99 -0.58 5.74
CA LEU A 52 3.03 -1.71 6.65
C LEU A 52 1.62 -2.29 6.76
N ILE A 53 1.43 -3.51 6.28
CA ILE A 53 0.12 -4.15 6.18
C ILE A 53 -0.02 -5.21 7.27
N HIS A 54 -1.12 -5.15 8.01
CA HIS A 54 -1.55 -6.20 8.93
C HIS A 54 -2.77 -6.94 8.37
N TYR A 55 -2.62 -8.22 8.07
CA TYR A 55 -3.70 -9.07 7.57
C TYR A 55 -4.66 -9.47 8.69
N SER A 56 -5.96 -9.28 8.47
CA SER A 56 -6.98 -9.54 9.49
C SER A 56 -7.03 -11.03 9.84
N GLY A 57 -6.83 -11.35 11.11
CA GLY A 57 -6.84 -12.73 11.62
C GLY A 57 -5.50 -13.46 11.50
N TRP A 58 -4.45 -12.80 11.00
CA TRP A 58 -3.10 -13.36 10.91
C TRP A 58 -2.25 -12.95 12.12
N ASN A 59 -1.17 -13.68 12.38
CA ASN A 59 -0.21 -13.31 13.43
C ASN A 59 0.59 -12.07 13.01
N LYS A 60 0.90 -11.18 13.96
CA LYS A 60 1.73 -9.98 13.75
C LYS A 60 3.11 -10.26 13.15
N SER A 61 3.64 -11.48 13.29
CA SER A 61 4.88 -11.88 12.62
C SER A 61 4.80 -11.87 11.10
N TRP A 62 3.60 -11.78 10.52
CA TRP A 62 3.33 -11.67 9.08
C TRP A 62 3.13 -10.24 8.62
N ASP A 63 3.27 -9.24 9.51
CA ASP A 63 3.18 -7.85 9.11
C ASP A 63 4.36 -7.52 8.19
N GLU A 64 4.07 -6.98 7.01
CA GLU A 64 5.07 -6.73 5.97
C GLU A 64 4.89 -5.35 5.31
N TRP A 65 6.00 -4.80 4.82
CA TRP A 65 5.97 -3.57 4.01
C TRP A 65 5.68 -3.93 2.56
N VAL A 66 4.59 -3.39 2.03
CA VAL A 66 4.13 -3.66 0.67
C VAL A 66 4.13 -2.37 -0.16
N PRO A 67 4.79 -2.33 -1.33
CA PRO A 67 4.70 -1.19 -2.24
C PRO A 67 3.31 -1.13 -2.90
N VAL A 68 2.82 0.08 -3.14
CA VAL A 68 1.67 0.26 -4.05
C VAL A 68 2.16 0.00 -5.46
N ILE A 69 1.83 -1.18 -5.97
CA ILE A 69 1.82 -1.40 -7.42
C ILE A 69 0.42 -1.07 -7.92
N GLU A 70 0.37 -0.10 -8.82
CA GLU A 70 -0.82 0.53 -9.41
C GLU A 70 -1.85 -0.49 -9.97
N TYR A 71 -1.41 -1.73 -10.22
CA TYR A 71 -2.20 -2.77 -10.87
C TYR A 71 -2.62 -3.93 -9.96
N SER A 72 -2.07 -4.12 -8.74
CA SER A 72 -2.30 -5.42 -8.08
C SER A 72 -2.20 -5.56 -6.57
N ASN A 73 -1.70 -4.63 -5.74
CA ASN A 73 -1.46 -5.02 -4.33
C ASN A 73 -2.33 -4.35 -3.29
N THR A 74 -2.86 -3.15 -3.54
CA THR A 74 -3.69 -2.46 -2.54
C THR A 74 -4.82 -1.73 -3.24
N MET A 75 -6.02 -2.27 -3.11
CA MET A 75 -7.21 -1.62 -3.67
C MET A 75 -8.05 -1.00 -2.56
N LYS A 76 -8.59 0.20 -2.82
CA LYS A 76 -9.69 0.73 -2.00
C LYS A 76 -10.89 -0.23 -2.11
N PRO A 77 -11.59 -0.52 -1.01
CA PRO A 77 -12.79 -1.35 -1.05
C PRO A 77 -13.91 -0.62 -1.82
N THR A 78 -13.96 -0.83 -3.14
CA THR A 78 -15.05 -0.36 -4.01
C THR A 78 -16.03 -1.50 -4.29
N TYR A 79 -17.25 -1.18 -4.72
CA TYR A 79 -18.31 -2.16 -4.99
C TYR A 79 -17.91 -3.25 -6.00
N LYS A 80 -17.03 -2.94 -6.96
CA LYS A 80 -16.52 -3.90 -7.95
C LYS A 80 -15.58 -4.93 -7.32
N ASN A 81 -14.70 -4.51 -6.41
CA ASN A 81 -13.77 -5.40 -5.70
C ASN A 81 -14.49 -6.38 -4.77
N ARG A 82 -15.66 -6.00 -4.24
CA ARG A 82 -16.53 -6.89 -3.44
C ARG A 82 -17.03 -8.09 -4.25
N LYS A 83 -17.28 -7.96 -5.56
CA LYS A 83 -17.66 -9.09 -6.41
C LYS A 83 -16.49 -10.05 -6.65
N ILE A 84 -15.29 -9.53 -6.88
CA ILE A 84 -14.06 -10.33 -7.03
C ILE A 84 -13.77 -11.10 -5.73
N PHE A 85 -13.92 -10.45 -4.57
CA PHE A 85 -13.81 -11.07 -3.26
C PHE A 85 -14.74 -12.28 -3.10
N THR A 86 -16.00 -12.16 -3.55
CA THR A 86 -16.98 -13.25 -3.43
C THR A 86 -16.68 -14.40 -4.39
N GLN A 87 -16.06 -14.13 -5.54
CA GLN A 87 -15.70 -15.14 -6.54
C GLN A 87 -14.43 -15.91 -6.13
N ALA A 88 -13.42 -15.21 -5.60
CA ALA A 88 -12.15 -15.82 -5.19
C ALA A 88 -12.30 -16.80 -4.01
N GLN A 89 -13.25 -16.54 -3.10
CA GLN A 89 -13.58 -17.44 -1.99
C GLN A 89 -14.49 -18.63 -2.39
N LYS A 90 -14.94 -18.70 -3.65
CA LYS A 90 -15.84 -19.75 -4.16
C LYS A 90 -15.12 -20.78 -5.04
N LEU A 91 -13.78 -20.77 -5.06
CA LEU A 91 -12.95 -21.67 -5.86
C LEU A 91 -12.44 -22.90 -5.08
N ASP A 92 -13.02 -23.19 -3.91
CA ASP A 92 -12.86 -24.46 -3.19
C ASP A 92 -13.87 -25.52 -3.67
#